data_AF-A0A091N8R8-F1
#
_entry.id   AF-A0A091N8R8-F1
#
_cell.length_a   1.000
_cell.length_b   1.000
_cell.length_c   1.000
_cell.angle_alpha   90.00
_cell.angle_beta   90.00
_cell.angle_gamma   90.00
#
_symmetry.space_group_name_H-M   'P 1'
#
loop_
_entity.id
_entity.type
_entity.pdbx_description
1 polymer ?
#
loop_
_entity_poly.entity_id
_entity_poly.type
_entity_poly.pdbx_seq_one_letter_code
_entity_poly.pdbx_strand_id
1 'polypeptide(L)'
;KRYGRFLPPREGDEERQNTSSWKVFESSEESGFLILTIVVSGHFFISQGRTVLEGFSLIDSHKWLKIVRRADCLLLRAQAKNECRMFRVQFGGDSKEQMLAHCCGCVQKLAEYVPVQVTGEQSQNSPDQLANGGNRGKGTEQNASVLYRVSEPLPDSCTSLGERRSVTQLAQSVLRKKSELTLTYQHSVWPARELGPFIRLCLLDQNFPAFVEDVEKELQKLTEG
;
A
#
# COMPACT_ATOMS: atom_id res chain seq x y z
N LYS A 1 -4.14 -14.13 -6.68
CA LYS A 1 -4.91 -15.26 -6.09
C LYS A 1 -5.74 -14.81 -4.89
N ARG A 2 -5.09 -14.28 -3.84
CA ARG A 2 -5.77 -13.80 -2.63
C ARG A 2 -5.24 -12.43 -2.20
N TYR A 3 -6.10 -11.62 -1.60
CA TYR A 3 -5.75 -10.40 -0.90
C TYR A 3 -6.41 -10.46 0.48
N GLY A 4 -5.72 -10.02 1.53
CA GLY A 4 -6.25 -10.03 2.89
C GLY A 4 -5.95 -8.72 3.59
N ARG A 5 -6.98 -8.03 4.10
CA ARG A 5 -6.85 -6.86 4.97
C ARG A 5 -6.86 -7.28 6.43
N PHE A 6 -5.92 -6.78 7.22
CA PHE A 6 -5.93 -6.94 8.67
C PHE A 6 -7.03 -6.07 9.29
N LEU A 7 -7.82 -6.64 10.18
CA LEU A 7 -8.78 -5.94 11.02
C LEU A 7 -8.20 -5.90 12.45
N PRO A 8 -7.92 -4.71 13.01
CA PRO A 8 -7.56 -4.61 14.42
C PRO A 8 -8.73 -5.04 15.31
N PRO A 9 -8.47 -5.52 16.54
CA PRO A 9 -9.51 -5.76 17.54
C PRO A 9 -10.34 -4.49 17.79
N ARG A 10 -11.62 -4.67 18.15
CA ARG A 10 -12.47 -3.55 18.59
C ARG A 10 -12.32 -3.37 20.10
N GLU A 11 -12.32 -2.13 20.56
CA GLU A 11 -12.39 -1.81 21.99
C GLU A 11 -13.72 -2.37 22.54
N GLY A 12 -13.64 -3.24 23.55
CA GLY A 12 -14.77 -3.98 24.12
C GLY A 12 -14.66 -5.52 24.05
N ASP A 13 -13.79 -6.08 23.20
CA ASP A 13 -13.60 -7.55 23.09
C ASP A 13 -12.68 -8.16 24.18
N GLU A 14 -12.68 -7.63 25.42
CA GLU A 14 -11.71 -8.02 26.46
C GLU A 14 -11.88 -9.47 26.97
N GLU A 15 -13.06 -10.07 26.83
CA GLU A 15 -13.35 -11.43 27.34
C GLU A 15 -13.31 -12.55 26.27
N ARG A 16 -13.02 -12.25 25.00
CA ARG A 16 -12.98 -13.27 23.91
C ARG A 16 -11.71 -13.21 23.06
N GLN A 17 -10.61 -13.69 23.64
CA GLN A 17 -9.44 -14.24 22.94
C GLN A 17 -8.94 -13.44 21.71
N ASN A 18 -8.70 -12.13 21.85
CA ASN A 18 -7.80 -11.34 20.99
C ASN A 18 -7.83 -11.69 19.48
N THR A 19 -9.03 -11.72 18.89
CA THR A 19 -9.27 -12.25 17.53
C THR A 19 -8.92 -11.24 16.44
N SER A 20 -7.65 -10.81 16.39
CA SER A 20 -7.12 -10.06 15.24
C SER A 20 -7.36 -10.85 13.95
N SER A 21 -8.27 -10.36 13.10
CA SER A 21 -8.88 -11.14 12.03
C SER A 21 -8.50 -10.59 10.65
N TRP A 22 -8.50 -11.46 9.65
CA TRP A 22 -8.17 -11.08 8.27
C TRP A 22 -9.43 -11.10 7.42
N LYS A 23 -9.81 -9.95 6.87
CA LYS A 23 -10.83 -9.91 5.80
C LYS A 23 -10.19 -10.34 4.50
N VAL A 24 -10.43 -11.59 4.11
CA VAL A 24 -9.86 -12.21 2.91
C VAL A 24 -10.79 -12.02 1.70
N PHE A 25 -10.17 -11.79 0.56
CA PHE A 25 -10.76 -11.74 -0.77
C PHE A 25 -10.00 -12.74 -1.64
N GLU A 26 -10.75 -13.54 -2.39
CA GLU A 26 -10.18 -14.54 -3.31
C GLU A 26 -10.63 -14.21 -4.73
N SER A 27 -9.79 -14.53 -5.70
CA SER A 27 -10.16 -14.40 -7.11
C SER A 27 -11.07 -15.56 -7.51
N SER A 28 -12.26 -15.26 -8.01
CA SER A 28 -13.17 -16.23 -8.64
C SER A 28 -13.87 -15.60 -9.84
N GLU A 29 -14.51 -16.43 -10.68
CA GLU A 29 -15.32 -15.94 -11.80
C GLU A 29 -16.51 -15.09 -11.31
N GLU A 30 -17.16 -15.51 -10.22
CA GLU A 30 -18.30 -14.82 -9.60
C GLU A 30 -17.93 -13.45 -8.99
N SER A 31 -16.79 -13.37 -8.28
CA SER A 31 -16.38 -12.17 -7.54
C SER A 31 -15.43 -11.26 -8.33
N GLY A 32 -14.95 -11.74 -9.49
CA GLY A 32 -13.91 -11.09 -10.28
C GLY A 32 -12.50 -11.40 -9.79
N PHE A 33 -11.54 -11.32 -10.72
CA PHE A 33 -10.12 -11.55 -10.45
C PHE A 33 -9.48 -10.37 -9.70
N LEU A 34 -8.54 -10.69 -8.80
CA LEU A 34 -7.74 -9.70 -8.08
C LEU A 34 -6.53 -9.29 -8.93
N ILE A 35 -6.42 -8.01 -9.24
CA ILE A 35 -5.35 -7.43 -10.03
C ILE A 35 -4.54 -6.48 -9.15
N LEU A 36 -3.21 -6.59 -9.18
CA LEU A 36 -2.28 -5.64 -8.59
C LEU A 36 -1.62 -4.87 -9.73
N THR A 37 -1.77 -3.55 -9.71
CA THR A 37 -1.27 -2.65 -10.76
C THR A 37 -0.27 -1.66 -10.17
N ILE A 38 0.89 -1.54 -10.81
CA ILE A 38 1.85 -0.46 -10.57
C ILE A 38 1.97 0.31 -11.89
N VAL A 39 1.57 1.58 -11.90
CA VAL A 39 1.67 2.44 -13.09
C VAL A 39 3.01 3.19 -13.10
N VAL A 40 3.43 3.65 -14.28
CA VAL A 40 4.72 4.36 -14.47
C VAL A 40 4.83 5.66 -13.67
N SER A 41 3.71 6.30 -13.30
CA SER A 41 3.68 7.43 -12.36
C SER A 41 3.87 7.04 -10.88
N GLY A 42 4.28 5.81 -10.60
CA GLY A 42 4.53 5.29 -9.26
C GLY A 42 3.28 5.11 -8.40
N HIS A 43 2.08 4.98 -8.98
CA HIS A 43 0.87 4.69 -8.20
C HIS A 43 0.64 3.17 -8.13
N PHE A 44 0.27 2.69 -6.94
CA PHE A 44 -0.01 1.30 -6.61
C PHE A 44 -1.50 1.11 -6.39
N PHE A 45 -2.07 0.06 -6.99
CA PHE A 45 -3.46 -0.32 -6.82
C PHE A 45 -3.62 -1.82 -6.61
N ILE A 46 -4.62 -2.20 -5.83
CA ILE A 46 -5.22 -3.54 -5.86
C ILE A 46 -6.69 -3.36 -6.18
N SER A 47 -7.19 -4.04 -7.21
CA SER A 47 -8.61 -4.03 -7.59
C SER A 47 -9.18 -5.44 -7.66
N GLN A 48 -10.51 -5.52 -7.57
CA GLN A 48 -11.30 -6.70 -7.86
C GLN A 48 -12.47 -6.30 -8.76
N GLY A 49 -12.47 -6.76 -10.01
CA GLY A 49 -13.39 -6.26 -11.03
C GLY A 49 -13.34 -4.73 -11.13
N ARG A 50 -14.50 -4.06 -10.97
CA ARG A 50 -14.63 -2.59 -10.99
C ARG A 50 -14.37 -1.90 -9.64
N THR A 51 -14.02 -2.66 -8.58
CA THR A 51 -13.80 -2.12 -7.23
C THR A 51 -12.31 -1.98 -6.92
N VAL A 52 -11.87 -0.78 -6.51
CA VAL A 52 -10.54 -0.58 -5.93
C VAL A 52 -10.55 -0.99 -4.46
N LEU A 53 -9.61 -1.86 -4.08
CA LEU A 53 -9.42 -2.35 -2.71
C LEU A 53 -8.35 -1.53 -1.98
N GLU A 54 -7.21 -1.29 -2.62
CA GLU A 54 -6.16 -0.39 -2.14
C GLU A 54 -5.72 0.54 -3.28
N GLY A 55 -5.34 1.76 -2.95
CA GLY A 55 -4.82 2.75 -3.90
C GLY A 55 -4.00 3.81 -3.18
N PHE A 56 -2.73 3.99 -3.57
CA PHE A 56 -1.83 5.01 -3.02
C PHE A 56 -0.61 5.27 -3.92
N SER A 57 0.08 6.39 -3.71
CA SER A 57 1.37 6.67 -4.36
C SER A 57 2.51 5.93 -3.64
N LEU A 58 3.46 5.39 -4.41
CA LEU A 58 4.72 4.84 -3.93
C LEU A 58 5.82 5.91 -3.79
N ILE A 59 5.65 7.10 -4.38
CA ILE A 59 6.64 8.18 -4.31
C ILE A 59 6.80 8.64 -2.85
N ASP A 60 8.04 8.75 -2.39
CA ASP A 60 8.41 9.03 -0.99
C ASP A 60 7.78 8.10 0.07
N SER A 61 7.28 6.93 -0.35
CA SER A 61 6.56 6.02 0.55
C SER A 61 7.44 5.36 1.61
N HIS A 62 8.76 5.34 1.43
CA HIS A 62 9.74 4.75 2.36
C HIS A 62 9.63 5.23 3.82
N LYS A 63 9.04 6.41 4.07
CA LYS A 63 8.83 6.97 5.43
C LYS A 63 7.66 6.33 6.18
N TRP A 64 6.66 5.80 5.46
CA TRP A 64 5.39 5.34 6.03
C TRP A 64 4.97 3.93 5.56
N LEU A 65 5.53 3.42 4.47
CA LEU A 65 5.25 2.11 3.90
C LEU A 65 6.44 1.16 4.12
N LYS A 66 6.16 -0.02 4.67
CA LYS A 66 7.10 -1.14 4.77
C LYS A 66 6.54 -2.33 4.03
N ILE A 67 7.34 -2.93 3.15
CA ILE A 67 6.96 -4.11 2.36
C ILE A 67 7.88 -5.26 2.74
N VAL A 68 7.29 -6.40 3.09
CA VAL A 68 8.00 -7.65 3.38
C VAL A 68 7.51 -8.74 2.43
N ARG A 69 8.43 -9.41 1.74
CA ARG A 69 8.17 -10.59 0.92
C ARG A 69 8.44 -11.87 1.72
N ARG A 70 7.56 -12.85 1.61
CA ARG A 70 7.82 -14.24 2.01
C ARG A 70 7.29 -15.18 0.92
N ALA A 71 8.18 -15.93 0.27
CA ALA A 71 7.86 -16.80 -0.86
C ALA A 71 7.06 -16.09 -1.99
N ASP A 72 5.84 -16.55 -2.26
CA ASP A 72 4.84 -16.06 -3.23
C ASP A 72 3.91 -14.96 -2.66
N CYS A 73 4.22 -14.45 -1.46
CA CYS A 73 3.39 -13.50 -0.74
C CYS A 73 4.12 -12.17 -0.46
N LEU A 74 3.37 -11.08 -0.48
CA LEU A 74 3.77 -9.77 0.04
C LEU A 74 2.91 -9.38 1.24
N LEU A 75 3.53 -8.82 2.27
CA LEU A 75 2.90 -8.15 3.40
C LEU A 75 3.27 -6.67 3.33
N LEU A 76 2.27 -5.81 3.24
CA LEU A 76 2.42 -4.36 3.21
C LEU A 76 1.89 -3.79 4.52
N ARG A 77 2.70 -2.98 5.20
CA ARG A 77 2.35 -2.23 6.39
C ARG A 77 2.50 -0.74 6.09
N ALA A 78 1.38 -0.04 5.98
CA ALA A 78 1.33 1.41 5.95
C ALA A 78 1.06 1.93 7.36
N GLN A 79 1.94 2.80 7.86
CA GLN A 79 1.89 3.40 9.20
C GLN A 79 1.68 4.90 9.07
N ALA A 80 0.56 5.40 9.61
CA ALA A 80 0.19 6.81 9.59
C ALA A 80 -0.19 7.28 11.00
N LYS A 81 0.74 7.96 11.67
CA LYS A 81 0.63 8.44 13.08
C LYS A 81 0.12 7.34 14.04
N ASN A 82 -1.20 7.23 14.23
CA ASN A 82 -1.85 6.30 15.15
C ASN A 82 -2.50 5.08 14.46
N GLU A 83 -2.61 5.07 13.13
CA GLU A 83 -3.16 3.95 12.37
C GLU A 83 -2.08 3.09 11.72
N CYS A 84 -2.24 1.77 11.81
CA CYS A 84 -1.41 0.78 11.15
C CYS A 84 -2.29 -0.06 10.20
N ARG A 85 -2.34 0.32 8.92
CA ARG A 85 -2.97 -0.50 7.89
C ARG A 85 -2.01 -1.61 7.50
N MET A 86 -2.44 -2.86 7.70
CA MET A 86 -1.74 -4.03 7.18
C MET A 86 -2.62 -4.77 6.17
N PHE A 87 -2.02 -5.17 5.06
CA PHE A 87 -2.64 -6.09 4.12
C PHE A 87 -1.60 -7.02 3.49
N ARG A 88 -2.06 -8.18 3.05
CA ARG A 88 -1.24 -9.20 2.39
C ARG A 88 -1.78 -9.55 1.02
N VAL A 89 -0.90 -9.90 0.09
CA VAL A 89 -1.21 -10.34 -1.26
C VAL A 89 -0.54 -11.68 -1.51
N GLN A 90 -1.29 -12.64 -2.05
CA GLN A 90 -0.77 -13.90 -2.57
C GLN A 90 -0.95 -13.93 -4.09
N PHE A 91 0.17 -14.11 -4.80
CA PHE A 91 0.21 -14.17 -6.24
C PHE A 91 -0.49 -15.44 -6.76
N GLY A 92 -1.01 -15.37 -7.98
CA GLY A 92 -1.61 -16.52 -8.67
C GLY A 92 -0.64 -17.12 -9.68
N GLY A 93 -0.90 -18.36 -10.05
CA GLY A 93 -0.17 -19.07 -11.09
C GLY A 93 -0.49 -20.56 -11.08
N ASP A 94 -0.18 -21.23 -12.19
CA ASP A 94 -0.45 -22.64 -12.45
C ASP A 94 0.54 -23.56 -11.72
N SER A 95 1.71 -23.03 -11.38
CA SER A 95 2.74 -23.70 -10.57
C SER A 95 3.32 -22.77 -9.50
N LYS A 96 3.99 -23.37 -8.50
CA LYS A 96 4.66 -22.63 -7.41
C LYS A 96 5.77 -21.72 -7.96
N GLU A 97 6.47 -22.16 -9.00
CA GLU A 97 7.54 -21.45 -9.68
C GLU A 97 6.99 -20.22 -10.41
N GLN A 98 5.85 -20.37 -11.10
CA GLN A 98 5.17 -19.26 -11.78
C GLN A 98 4.63 -18.24 -10.76
N MET A 99 4.01 -18.70 -9.66
CA MET A 99 3.59 -17.84 -8.54
C MET A 99 4.78 -17.06 -7.93
N LEU A 100 5.92 -17.72 -7.76
CA LEU A 100 7.15 -17.11 -7.25
C LEU A 100 7.72 -16.09 -8.24
N ALA A 101 7.69 -16.39 -9.55
CA ALA A 101 8.15 -15.49 -10.61
C ALA A 101 7.28 -14.22 -10.71
N HIS A 102 5.96 -14.35 -10.66
CA HIS A 102 5.04 -13.20 -10.59
C HIS A 102 5.32 -12.32 -9.35
N CYS A 103 5.58 -12.95 -8.20
CA CYS A 103 5.97 -12.23 -6.99
C CYS A 103 7.34 -11.53 -7.14
N CYS A 104 8.34 -12.20 -7.75
CA CYS A 104 9.65 -11.61 -8.06
C CYS A 104 9.53 -10.35 -8.93
N GLY A 105 8.79 -10.44 -10.05
CA GLY A 105 8.62 -9.31 -10.98
C GLY A 105 7.92 -8.11 -10.32
N CYS A 106 6.91 -8.36 -9.48
CA CYS A 106 6.28 -7.30 -8.70
C CYS A 106 7.27 -6.66 -7.69
N VAL A 107 8.10 -7.45 -7.00
CA VAL A 107 9.12 -6.91 -6.09
C VAL A 107 10.17 -6.08 -6.80
N GLN A 108 10.62 -6.50 -7.99
CA GLN A 108 11.53 -5.69 -8.81
C GLN A 108 10.92 -4.32 -9.13
N LYS A 109 9.62 -4.27 -9.47
CA LYS A 109 8.90 -3.01 -9.71
C LYS A 109 8.63 -2.17 -8.47
N LEU A 110 8.41 -2.78 -7.31
CA LEU A 110 8.27 -2.05 -6.04
C LEU A 110 9.61 -1.46 -5.57
N ALA A 111 10.72 -2.17 -5.80
CA ALA A 111 12.07 -1.75 -5.41
C ALA A 111 12.55 -0.47 -6.13
N GLU A 112 11.94 -0.10 -7.26
CA GLU A 112 12.15 1.20 -7.93
C GLU A 112 11.70 2.40 -7.06
N TYR A 113 10.85 2.17 -6.04
CA TYR A 113 10.24 3.23 -5.21
C TYR A 113 10.43 3.06 -3.69
N VAL A 114 10.41 1.82 -3.21
CA VAL A 114 10.44 1.52 -1.77
C VAL A 114 11.21 0.21 -1.50
N PRO A 115 12.13 0.16 -0.51
CA PRO A 115 12.84 -1.08 -0.19
C PRO A 115 11.89 -2.21 0.23
N VAL A 116 12.01 -3.35 -0.46
CA VAL A 116 11.27 -4.58 -0.12
C VAL A 116 12.18 -5.52 0.67
N GLN A 117 11.80 -5.82 1.90
CA GLN A 117 12.53 -6.77 2.75
C GLN A 117 12.18 -8.20 2.34
N VAL A 118 13.15 -9.03 1.99
CA VAL A 118 12.92 -10.44 1.64
C VAL A 118 13.18 -11.33 2.85
N THR A 119 12.15 -12.07 3.28
CA THR A 119 12.22 -13.03 4.38
C THR A 119 12.09 -14.45 3.84
N GLY A 120 13.24 -15.07 3.56
CA GLY A 120 13.32 -16.46 3.10
C GLY A 120 14.77 -16.90 2.94
N GLU A 121 15.13 -17.98 3.62
CA GLU A 121 16.37 -18.76 3.46
C GLU A 121 17.66 -17.94 3.56
N GLN A 122 18.08 -17.72 4.82
CA GLN A 122 19.43 -17.32 5.16
C GLN A 122 20.39 -18.48 4.85
N SER A 123 20.75 -18.61 3.57
CA SER A 123 21.95 -19.34 3.18
C SER A 123 23.13 -18.69 3.90
N GLN A 124 23.67 -19.39 4.90
CA GLN A 124 25.03 -19.13 5.36
C GLN A 124 25.95 -19.23 4.13
N ASN A 125 26.64 -18.15 3.79
CA ASN A 125 27.91 -18.07 3.05
C ASN A 125 28.13 -16.64 2.52
N SER A 126 28.48 -15.72 3.43
CA SER A 126 29.40 -14.63 3.09
C SER A 126 30.80 -15.08 3.53
N PRO A 127 31.79 -15.17 2.63
CA PRO A 127 33.14 -15.53 3.01
C PRO A 127 33.87 -14.38 3.71
N ASP A 128 34.94 -14.76 4.40
CA ASP A 128 36.02 -13.96 4.98
C ASP A 128 35.87 -13.28 6.35
N GLN A 129 36.66 -13.87 7.27
CA GLN A 129 37.55 -13.22 8.24
C GLN A 129 36.94 -12.52 9.46
N LEU A 130 36.90 -13.25 10.58
CA LEU A 130 37.93 -13.08 11.61
C LEU A 130 37.95 -14.26 12.59
N ALA A 131 39.12 -14.89 12.76
CA ALA A 131 39.33 -15.92 13.76
C ALA A 131 39.77 -15.29 15.09
N ASN A 132 39.13 -15.62 16.22
CA ASN A 132 39.83 -15.93 17.47
C ASN A 132 38.92 -16.62 18.53
N GLY A 133 39.52 -17.50 19.32
CA GLY A 133 39.20 -17.75 20.74
C GLY A 133 37.77 -18.15 21.11
N GLY A 134 37.51 -19.45 21.26
CA GLY A 134 36.27 -19.94 21.86
C GLY A 134 36.30 -20.00 23.39
N ASN A 135 35.13 -19.99 24.04
CA ASN A 135 34.90 -20.79 25.25
C ASN A 135 33.43 -21.17 25.44
N ARG A 136 33.19 -22.20 26.25
CA ARG A 136 31.94 -22.96 26.41
C ARG A 136 31.08 -22.42 27.55
N GLY A 137 29.79 -22.13 27.31
CA GLY A 137 28.83 -21.74 28.37
C GLY A 137 27.36 -21.98 27.99
N LYS A 138 26.61 -22.71 28.83
CA LYS A 138 25.15 -22.88 28.73
C LYS A 138 24.42 -21.62 29.23
N GLY A 139 23.24 -21.32 28.69
CA GLY A 139 22.36 -20.28 29.29
C GLY A 139 21.05 -20.00 28.55
N THR A 140 20.02 -20.74 28.91
CA THR A 140 18.56 -20.51 28.80
C THR A 140 18.05 -19.08 28.47
N GLU A 141 17.33 -18.97 27.35
CA GLU A 141 16.03 -18.29 27.11
C GLU A 141 15.56 -16.98 27.81
N GLN A 142 14.79 -16.22 27.00
CA GLN A 142 13.65 -15.32 27.33
C GLN A 142 13.86 -13.81 27.59
N ASN A 143 13.48 -13.03 26.56
CA ASN A 143 12.65 -11.82 26.55
C ASN A 143 12.79 -10.77 27.68
N ALA A 144 13.28 -9.57 27.31
CA ALA A 144 12.99 -8.33 28.03
C ALA A 144 12.75 -7.14 27.07
N SER A 145 11.52 -6.64 27.12
CA SER A 145 10.96 -5.50 26.41
C SER A 145 11.75 -4.18 26.60
N VAL A 146 11.99 -3.44 25.51
CA VAL A 146 12.26 -1.98 25.58
C VAL A 146 11.58 -1.28 24.40
N LEU A 147 10.52 -0.51 24.67
CA LEU A 147 9.99 0.51 23.77
C LEU A 147 9.72 1.79 24.59
N TYR A 148 10.18 2.93 24.07
CA TYR A 148 10.24 4.21 24.78
C TYR A 148 8.90 4.99 24.80
N ARG A 149 8.76 5.84 25.82
CA ARG A 149 7.73 6.89 26.05
C ARG A 149 8.43 8.27 25.88
N VAL A 150 7.82 9.43 25.58
CA VAL A 150 6.44 9.97 25.59
C VAL A 150 6.30 11.06 24.49
N SER A 151 5.13 11.73 24.42
CA SER A 151 4.91 13.14 24.00
C SER A 151 4.89 13.49 22.49
N GLU A 152 4.01 14.37 21.99
CA GLU A 152 2.93 15.21 22.58
C GLU A 152 1.77 15.42 21.55
N PRO A 153 0.59 15.97 21.92
CA PRO A 153 -0.62 15.94 21.10
C PRO A 153 -0.79 17.13 20.13
N LEU A 154 -1.40 16.88 18.96
CA LEU A 154 -1.92 17.91 18.04
C LEU A 154 -3.01 17.34 17.13
N PRO A 155 -3.95 18.17 16.65
CA PRO A 155 -5.34 18.22 17.08
C PRO A 155 -6.23 17.15 16.44
N ASP A 156 -7.34 16.85 17.10
CA ASP A 156 -8.34 15.87 16.68
C ASP A 156 -9.10 16.30 15.42
N SER A 157 -8.96 15.54 14.32
CA SER A 157 -10.03 15.14 13.39
C SER A 157 -9.46 14.50 12.13
N CYS A 158 -9.47 13.16 12.07
CA CYS A 158 -9.35 12.44 10.79
C CYS A 158 -9.93 11.02 10.89
N THR A 159 -11.23 10.92 11.16
CA THR A 159 -11.96 9.66 10.93
C THR A 159 -12.00 9.36 9.42
N SER A 160 -12.03 8.07 9.04
CA SER A 160 -12.20 7.55 7.67
C SER A 160 -11.00 7.52 6.70
N LEU A 161 -9.77 7.17 7.15
CA LEU A 161 -8.69 6.83 6.21
C LEU A 161 -8.98 5.54 5.38
N GLY A 162 -9.99 4.76 5.76
CA GLY A 162 -10.23 3.37 5.31
C GLY A 162 -11.57 3.04 4.64
N GLU A 163 -12.42 4.03 4.30
CA GLU A 163 -13.63 3.73 3.53
C GLU A 163 -13.29 3.27 2.10
N ARG A 164 -13.93 2.18 1.66
CA ARG A 164 -13.95 1.80 0.25
C ARG A 164 -14.70 2.87 -0.53
N ARG A 165 -14.02 3.56 -1.45
CA ARG A 165 -14.67 4.42 -2.43
C ARG A 165 -14.70 3.71 -3.79
N SER A 166 -15.89 3.54 -4.37
CA SER A 166 -16.03 3.07 -5.74
C SER A 166 -15.45 4.08 -6.73
N VAL A 167 -15.21 3.66 -7.97
CA VAL A 167 -14.77 4.59 -9.03
C VAL A 167 -15.78 5.73 -9.20
N THR A 168 -17.08 5.42 -9.13
CA THR A 168 -18.20 6.39 -9.07
C THR A 168 -18.02 7.41 -7.94
N GLN A 169 -17.72 6.96 -6.70
CA GLN A 169 -17.54 7.85 -5.56
C GLN A 169 -16.26 8.69 -5.66
N LEU A 170 -15.20 8.18 -6.29
CA LEU A 170 -13.98 8.95 -6.57
C LEU A 170 -14.24 10.03 -7.63
N ALA A 171 -14.90 9.70 -8.73
CA ALA A 171 -15.30 10.65 -9.77
C ALA A 171 -16.23 11.74 -9.21
N GLN A 172 -17.23 11.37 -8.41
CA GLN A 172 -18.10 12.31 -7.68
C GLN A 172 -17.31 13.25 -6.75
N SER A 173 -16.22 12.78 -6.12
CA SER A 173 -15.37 13.62 -5.27
C SER A 173 -14.55 14.64 -6.06
N VAL A 174 -14.12 14.31 -7.27
CA VAL A 174 -13.39 15.22 -8.17
C VAL A 174 -14.32 16.29 -8.75
N LEU A 175 -15.53 15.90 -9.17
CA LEU A 175 -16.51 16.82 -9.77
C LEU A 175 -17.17 17.79 -8.76
N ARG A 176 -17.16 17.47 -7.45
CA ARG A 176 -17.69 18.37 -6.42
C ARG A 176 -16.71 19.49 -6.07
N LYS A 177 -17.07 20.74 -6.41
CA LYS A 177 -16.30 22.00 -6.17
C LYS A 177 -15.96 22.35 -4.70
N LYS A 178 -16.25 21.47 -3.74
CA LYS A 178 -15.72 21.51 -2.37
C LYS A 178 -15.49 20.08 -1.89
N SER A 179 -14.27 19.60 -2.08
CA SER A 179 -13.74 18.47 -1.31
C SER A 179 -12.83 19.04 -0.23
N GLU A 180 -13.18 18.84 1.05
CA GLU A 180 -12.20 18.88 2.13
C GLU A 180 -11.31 17.64 1.96
N LEU A 181 -10.23 17.82 1.20
CA LEU A 181 -9.35 16.74 0.78
C LEU A 181 -8.72 16.09 2.01
N THR A 182 -9.09 14.84 2.26
CA THR A 182 -8.62 14.03 3.39
C THR A 182 -7.10 14.01 3.43
N LEU A 183 -6.50 13.93 4.63
CA LEU A 183 -5.08 14.19 4.91
C LEU A 183 -4.07 13.44 4.00
N THR A 184 -4.48 12.33 3.37
CA THR A 184 -3.71 11.61 2.34
C THR A 184 -3.34 12.46 1.12
N TYR A 185 -4.12 13.50 0.79
CA TYR A 185 -3.80 14.49 -0.25
C TYR A 185 -2.77 15.55 0.18
N GLN A 186 -2.37 15.64 1.45
CA GLN A 186 -1.33 16.59 1.88
C GLN A 186 0.07 16.19 1.39
N HIS A 187 0.26 14.93 1.00
CA HIS A 187 1.49 14.46 0.36
C HIS A 187 1.35 14.48 -1.17
N SER A 188 1.09 15.66 -1.73
CA SER A 188 1.19 15.89 -3.16
C SER A 188 2.59 15.51 -3.64
N VAL A 189 2.67 14.48 -4.48
CA VAL A 189 3.91 14.03 -5.14
C VAL A 189 4.59 15.19 -5.87
N TRP A 190 3.78 16.09 -6.43
CA TRP A 190 4.23 17.30 -7.08
C TRP A 190 4.15 18.48 -6.09
N PRO A 191 5.28 19.08 -5.69
CA PRO A 191 5.26 20.29 -4.89
C PRO A 191 4.74 21.46 -5.74
N ALA A 192 3.94 22.35 -5.14
CA ALA A 192 3.19 23.39 -5.87
C ALA A 192 4.04 24.29 -6.80
N ARG A 193 5.34 24.43 -6.52
CA ARG A 193 6.33 25.12 -7.37
C ARG A 193 6.51 24.50 -8.78
N GLU A 194 6.32 23.19 -8.93
CA GLU A 194 6.53 22.45 -10.19
C GLU A 194 5.27 22.43 -11.07
N LEU A 195 4.11 22.80 -10.51
CA LEU A 195 2.86 22.93 -11.26
C LEU A 195 2.91 24.08 -12.28
N GLY A 196 3.60 25.18 -11.97
CA GLY A 196 3.67 26.36 -12.83
C GLY A 196 4.23 26.09 -14.24
N PRO A 197 5.43 25.48 -14.36
CA PRO A 197 5.98 25.06 -15.65
C PRO A 197 5.09 24.06 -16.41
N PHE A 198 4.45 23.12 -15.71
CA PHE A 198 3.57 22.12 -16.33
C PHE A 198 2.28 22.75 -16.88
N ILE A 199 1.62 23.61 -16.11
CA ILE A 199 0.44 24.36 -16.58
C ILE A 199 0.81 25.23 -17.80
N ARG A 200 1.99 25.87 -17.81
CA ARG A 200 2.47 26.60 -18.99
C ARG A 200 2.63 25.70 -20.20
N LEU A 201 3.19 24.49 -20.04
CA LEU A 201 3.31 23.52 -21.13
C LEU A 201 1.94 23.08 -21.66
N CYS A 202 0.99 22.78 -20.77
CA CYS A 202 -0.39 22.46 -21.15
C CYS A 202 -1.07 23.61 -21.92
N LEU A 203 -0.89 24.86 -21.48
CA LEU A 203 -1.45 26.05 -22.15
C LEU A 203 -0.77 26.41 -23.49
N LEU A 204 0.36 25.78 -23.83
CA LEU A 204 0.97 25.90 -25.17
C LEU A 204 0.35 24.91 -26.18
N ASP A 205 -0.34 23.86 -25.71
CA ASP A 205 -1.13 22.98 -26.57
C ASP A 205 -2.54 23.55 -26.74
N GLN A 206 -2.88 23.91 -27.97
CA GLN A 206 -4.20 24.46 -28.31
C GLN A 206 -5.34 23.44 -28.09
N ASN A 207 -5.03 22.14 -28.04
CA ASN A 207 -6.00 21.07 -27.81
C ASN A 207 -6.24 20.80 -26.32
N PHE A 208 -5.43 21.35 -25.42
CA PHE A 208 -5.54 21.09 -23.99
C PHE A 208 -6.93 21.41 -23.39
N PRO A 209 -7.61 22.52 -23.75
CA PRO A 209 -8.98 22.75 -23.28
C PRO A 209 -9.96 21.64 -23.69
N ALA A 210 -9.91 21.18 -24.95
CA ALA A 210 -10.76 20.10 -25.44
C ALA A 210 -10.45 18.75 -24.75
N PHE A 211 -9.16 18.47 -24.50
CA PHE A 211 -8.76 17.30 -23.71
C PHE A 211 -9.30 17.36 -22.27
N VAL A 212 -9.29 18.52 -21.61
CA VAL A 212 -9.86 18.68 -20.27
C VAL A 212 -11.38 18.46 -20.30
N GLU A 213 -12.09 19.02 -21.28
CA GLU A 213 -13.53 18.75 -21.45
C GLU A 213 -13.83 17.26 -21.67
N ASP A 214 -13.03 16.54 -22.45
CA ASP A 214 -13.21 15.11 -22.69
C ASP A 214 -12.93 14.26 -21.44
N VAL A 215 -11.93 14.65 -20.62
CA VAL A 215 -11.71 14.05 -19.30
C VAL A 215 -12.89 14.33 -18.36
N GLU A 216 -13.46 15.53 -18.36
CA GLU A 216 -14.67 15.84 -17.58
C GLU A 216 -15.88 15.01 -18.02
N LYS A 217 -16.10 14.84 -19.34
CA LYS A 217 -17.14 13.97 -19.90
C LYS A 217 -16.98 12.51 -19.47
N GLU A 218 -15.77 11.96 -19.53
CA GLU A 218 -15.50 10.59 -19.06
C GLU A 218 -15.69 10.43 -17.54
N LEU A 219 -15.25 11.42 -16.74
CA LEU A 219 -15.53 11.44 -15.31
C LEU A 219 -17.03 11.48 -15.01
N GLN A 220 -17.81 12.25 -15.77
CA GLN A 220 -19.26 12.31 -15.62
C GLN A 220 -19.93 10.96 -15.93
N LYS A 221 -19.55 10.29 -17.02
CA LYS A 221 -20.04 8.92 -17.35
C LYS A 221 -19.79 7.91 -16.22
N LEU A 222 -18.66 8.03 -15.52
CA LEU A 222 -18.35 7.19 -14.35
C LEU A 222 -19.24 7.48 -13.13
N THR A 223 -19.96 8.61 -13.10
CA THR A 223 -20.89 8.97 -12.01
C THR A 223 -22.37 8.65 -12.28
N GLU A 224 -22.72 8.35 -13.54
CA GLU A 224 -24.11 8.14 -14.01
C GLU A 224 -24.50 6.65 -14.15
N GLY A 225 -23.61 5.71 -13.78
CA GLY A 225 -23.84 4.26 -13.88
C GLY A 225 -23.34 3.42 -12.70
#